data_AF-A0A1B6LG75-F1
#
_entry.id   AF-A0A1B6LG75-F1
#
_cell.length_a   1.000
_cell.length_b   1.000
_cell.length_c   1.000
_cell.angle_alpha   90.00
_cell.angle_beta   90.00
_cell.angle_gamma   90.00
#
_symmetry.space_group_name_H-M   'P 1'
#
loop_
_entity.id
_entity.type
_entity.pdbx_description
1 polymer ?
#
loop_
_entity_poly.entity_id
_entity_poly.type
_entity_poly.pdbx_seq_one_letter_code
_entity_poly.pdbx_strand_id
1 'polypeptide(L)'
;DKVFSRMKTEVPNYLSKITAVSGDIGEPGLGLSAADRELLLNLVHVVFHVAADVTFTKPLRQALTSNVLGSQRVLDLAKDIRHLRAYIHVSTAFSHCERRVIEEVVYKMSINYKEIIAYV
;
A
#
# COMPACT_ATOMS: atom_id res chain seq x y z
N ASP A 1 10.55 21.22 -10.40
CA ASP A 1 9.15 20.92 -10.08
C ASP A 1 8.58 22.03 -9.20
N LYS A 2 7.51 22.68 -9.64
CA LYS A 2 6.87 23.80 -8.91
C LYS A 2 6.10 23.32 -7.68
N VAL A 3 5.65 22.06 -7.66
CA VAL A 3 4.85 21.49 -6.55
C VAL A 3 5.67 21.44 -5.26
N PHE A 4 6.97 21.14 -5.35
CA PHE A 4 7.85 20.98 -4.19
C PHE A 4 8.70 22.22 -3.87
N SER A 5 8.49 23.35 -4.55
CA SER A 5 9.34 24.55 -4.39
C SER A 5 9.34 25.06 -2.95
N ARG A 6 8.14 25.24 -2.37
CA ARG A 6 7.96 25.69 -0.99
C ARG A 6 8.64 24.75 0.01
N MET A 7 8.46 23.44 -0.14
CA MET A 7 9.09 22.45 0.75
C MET A 7 10.62 22.55 0.69
N LYS A 8 11.20 22.65 -0.50
CA LYS A 8 12.66 22.77 -0.68
C LYS A 8 13.22 24.05 -0.07
N THR A 9 12.45 25.15 -0.10
CA THR A 9 12.84 26.42 0.53
C THR A 9 12.73 26.36 2.06
N GLU A 10 11.63 25.83 2.59
CA GLU A 10 11.38 25.78 4.04
C GLU A 10 12.18 24.68 4.75
N VAL A 11 12.52 23.59 4.05
CA VAL A 11 13.26 22.44 4.59
C VAL A 11 14.39 22.07 3.63
N PRO A 12 15.48 22.84 3.58
CA PRO A 12 16.57 22.64 2.61
C PRO A 12 17.24 21.26 2.73
N ASN A 13 17.27 20.69 3.94
CA ASN A 13 17.84 19.36 4.23
C ASN A 13 16.79 18.24 4.26
N TYR A 14 15.66 18.37 3.54
CA TYR A 14 14.56 17.40 3.58
C TYR A 14 14.98 15.94 3.35
N LEU A 15 16.04 15.70 2.56
CA LEU A 15 16.58 14.36 2.31
C LEU A 15 17.03 13.65 3.59
N SER A 16 17.42 14.36 4.64
CA SER A 16 17.80 13.73 5.92
C SER A 16 16.62 13.09 6.65
N LYS A 17 15.38 13.41 6.26
CA LYS A 17 14.15 12.80 6.76
C LYS A 17 13.70 11.59 5.93
N ILE A 18 14.44 11.24 4.87
CA ILE A 18 14.08 10.17 3.95
C ILE A 18 15.06 9.02 4.13
N THR A 19 14.52 7.85 4.44
CA THR A 19 15.27 6.59 4.42
C THR A 19 14.62 5.69 3.39
N ALA A 20 15.36 5.34 2.35
CA ALA A 20 14.90 4.38 1.36
C ALA A 20 15.08 2.96 1.91
N VAL A 21 14.05 2.14 1.75
CA VAL A 21 14.07 0.72 2.07
C VAL A 21 13.75 -0.04 0.78
N SER A 22 14.60 -0.99 0.42
CA SER A 22 14.37 -1.82 -0.76
C SER A 22 13.26 -2.84 -0.49
N GLY A 23 12.33 -3.01 -1.42
CA GLY A 23 11.25 -3.97 -1.31
C GLY A 23 10.32 -3.96 -2.52
N ASP A 24 9.49 -5.00 -2.60
CA ASP A 24 8.45 -5.18 -3.62
C ASP A 24 7.20 -5.78 -2.96
N ILE A 25 6.06 -5.10 -3.09
CA ILE A 25 4.79 -5.57 -2.52
C ILE A 25 4.30 -6.87 -3.18
N GLY A 26 4.78 -7.20 -4.38
CA GLY A 26 4.53 -8.45 -5.10
C GLY A 26 5.21 -9.67 -4.48
N GLU A 27 6.27 -9.46 -3.71
CA GLU A 27 7.12 -10.52 -3.15
C GLU A 27 6.69 -10.94 -1.73
N PRO A 28 6.89 -12.22 -1.33
CA PRO A 28 6.73 -12.65 0.05
C PRO A 28 7.55 -11.79 1.01
N GLY A 29 6.97 -11.41 2.16
CA GLY A 29 7.66 -10.54 3.12
C GLY A 29 8.01 -9.16 2.57
N LEU A 30 7.36 -8.72 1.48
CA LEU A 30 7.61 -7.46 0.79
C LEU A 30 9.03 -7.36 0.19
N GLY A 31 9.72 -8.48 0.01
CA GLY A 31 11.11 -8.50 -0.45
C GLY A 31 12.11 -7.84 0.52
N LEU A 32 11.70 -7.64 1.78
CA LEU A 32 12.52 -6.98 2.79
C LEU A 32 13.64 -7.89 3.28
N SER A 33 14.81 -7.29 3.53
CA SER A 33 15.83 -7.93 4.36
C SER A 33 15.34 -8.07 5.81
N ALA A 34 15.91 -9.01 6.56
CA ALA A 34 15.58 -9.16 7.98
C ALA A 34 15.89 -7.88 8.78
N ALA A 35 16.98 -7.18 8.42
CA ALA A 35 17.38 -5.93 9.07
C ALA A 35 16.38 -4.80 8.79
N ASP A 36 15.96 -4.64 7.53
CA ASP A 36 14.98 -3.62 7.15
C ASP A 36 13.61 -3.91 7.77
N ARG A 37 13.21 -5.19 7.83
CA ARG A 37 11.97 -5.58 8.50
C ARG A 37 12.00 -5.15 9.97
N GLU A 38 13.04 -5.49 10.72
CA GLU A 38 13.17 -5.07 12.12
C GLU A 38 13.22 -3.55 12.27
N LEU A 39 13.90 -2.83 11.37
CA LEU A 39 13.91 -1.37 11.36
C LEU A 39 12.48 -0.81 11.29
N LEU A 40 11.67 -1.30 10.35
CA LEU A 40 10.29 -0.85 10.17
C LEU A 40 9.42 -1.19 11.38
N LEU A 41 9.52 -2.40 11.92
CA LEU A 41 8.73 -2.83 13.08
C LEU A 41 8.99 -1.98 14.33
N ASN A 42 10.21 -1.48 14.49
CA ASN A 42 10.62 -0.71 15.66
C ASN A 42 10.37 0.80 15.51
N LEU A 43 10.48 1.36 14.31
CA LEU A 43 10.50 2.82 14.11
C LEU A 43 9.21 3.39 13.50
N VAL A 44 8.42 2.57 12.79
CA VAL A 44 7.22 3.07 12.11
C VAL A 44 6.06 3.26 13.09
N HIS A 45 5.34 4.36 12.91
CA HIS A 45 4.14 4.68 13.70
C HIS A 45 2.91 4.89 12.81
N VAL A 46 3.11 5.30 11.57
CA VAL A 46 2.03 5.59 10.62
C VAL A 46 2.40 4.98 9.29
N VAL A 47 1.48 4.20 8.72
CA VAL A 47 1.65 3.57 7.41
C VAL A 47 0.73 4.24 6.41
N PHE A 48 1.29 4.76 5.33
CA PHE A 48 0.55 5.20 4.15
C PHE A 48 0.75 4.16 3.04
N HIS A 49 -0.24 3.31 2.81
CA HIS A 49 -0.20 2.33 1.73
C HIS A 49 -0.78 2.95 0.45
N VAL A 50 0.13 3.42 -0.41
CA VAL A 50 -0.16 4.09 -1.70
C VAL A 50 0.31 3.24 -2.89
N ALA A 51 1.01 2.13 -2.64
CA ALA A 51 1.58 1.31 -3.69
C ALA A 51 0.51 0.46 -4.37
N ALA A 52 0.40 0.59 -5.69
CA ALA A 52 -0.52 -0.18 -6.53
C ALA A 52 0.00 -0.24 -7.97
N ASP A 53 -0.38 -1.29 -8.69
CA ASP A 53 -0.28 -1.32 -10.15
C ASP A 53 -1.55 -0.70 -10.74
N VAL A 54 -1.38 0.37 -11.52
CA VAL A 54 -2.47 1.14 -12.15
C VAL A 54 -2.66 0.78 -13.63
N THR A 55 -2.08 -0.32 -14.10
CA THR A 55 -2.17 -0.78 -15.48
C THR A 55 -3.49 -1.51 -15.74
N PHE A 56 -4.42 -0.84 -16.43
CA PHE A 56 -5.75 -1.40 -16.73
C PHE A 56 -5.75 -2.62 -17.68
N THR A 57 -4.67 -2.82 -18.44
CA THR A 57 -4.55 -3.89 -19.44
C THR A 57 -3.90 -5.16 -18.88
N LYS A 58 -3.57 -5.17 -17.59
CA LYS A 58 -2.85 -6.30 -16.97
C LYS A 58 -3.78 -7.51 -16.80
N PRO A 59 -3.30 -8.76 -16.99
CA PRO A 59 -4.08 -9.94 -16.69
C PRO A 59 -4.59 -9.94 -15.24
N LEU A 60 -5.85 -10.33 -15.04
CA LEU A 60 -6.51 -10.27 -13.73
C LEU A 60 -5.69 -10.93 -12.62
N ARG A 61 -5.14 -12.13 -12.86
CA ARG A 61 -4.30 -12.84 -11.88
C ARG A 61 -3.14 -11.98 -11.40
N GLN A 62 -2.44 -11.30 -12.30
CA GLN A 62 -1.31 -10.45 -11.94
C GLN A 62 -1.76 -9.18 -11.19
N ALA A 63 -2.90 -8.60 -11.57
CA ALA A 63 -3.49 -7.47 -10.85
C ALA A 63 -3.91 -7.86 -9.42
N LEU A 64 -4.44 -9.07 -9.23
CA LEU A 64 -4.74 -9.63 -7.92
C LEU A 64 -3.45 -9.85 -7.11
N THR A 65 -2.39 -10.41 -7.71
CA THR A 65 -1.09 -10.57 -7.03
C THR A 65 -0.51 -9.23 -6.56
N SER A 66 -0.54 -8.19 -7.39
CA SER A 66 0.05 -6.90 -7.01
C SER A 66 -0.83 -6.13 -6.04
N ASN A 67 -2.13 -5.98 -6.34
CA ASN A 67 -2.97 -5.01 -5.65
C ASN A 67 -3.73 -5.63 -4.48
N VAL A 68 -4.13 -6.90 -4.56
CA VAL A 68 -4.85 -7.58 -3.48
C VAL A 68 -3.87 -8.25 -2.52
N LEU A 69 -3.03 -9.17 -3.02
CA LEU A 69 -2.03 -9.83 -2.17
C LEU A 69 -0.97 -8.85 -1.68
N GLY A 70 -0.51 -7.91 -2.51
CA GLY A 70 0.43 -6.89 -2.06
C GLY A 70 -0.14 -6.03 -0.92
N SER A 71 -1.41 -5.60 -1.02
CA SER A 71 -2.07 -4.89 0.08
C SER A 71 -2.19 -5.74 1.34
N GLN A 72 -2.51 -7.04 1.20
CA GLN A 72 -2.53 -7.98 2.33
C GLN A 72 -1.15 -8.08 3.01
N ARG A 73 -0.08 -8.23 2.25
CA ARG A 73 1.29 -8.33 2.80
C ARG A 73 1.71 -7.05 3.53
N VAL A 74 1.35 -5.87 3.02
CA VAL A 74 1.63 -4.60 3.70
C VAL A 74 0.81 -4.49 4.98
N LEU A 75 -0.45 -4.93 4.97
CA LEU A 75 -1.30 -4.99 6.16
C LEU A 75 -0.74 -5.98 7.20
N ASP A 76 -0.21 -7.11 6.76
CA ASP A 76 0.40 -8.12 7.65
C ASP A 76 1.69 -7.59 8.28
N LEU A 77 2.55 -6.88 7.54
CA LEU A 77 3.68 -6.14 8.14
C LEU A 77 3.17 -5.13 9.17
N ALA A 78 2.12 -4.37 8.84
CA ALA A 78 1.61 -3.33 9.71
C ALA A 78 1.12 -3.86 11.06
N LYS A 79 0.50 -5.05 11.09
CA LYS A 79 0.06 -5.71 12.33
C LYS A 79 1.20 -5.99 13.30
N ASP A 80 2.40 -6.22 12.78
CA ASP A 80 3.59 -6.53 13.58
C ASP A 80 4.32 -5.27 14.09
N ILE A 81 3.95 -4.07 13.61
CA ILE A 81 4.61 -2.81 13.99
C ILE A 81 4.28 -2.47 15.45
N ARG A 82 5.32 -2.30 16.27
CA ARG A 82 5.21 -2.22 17.74
C ARG A 82 4.45 -0.98 18.23
N HIS A 83 4.53 0.11 17.47
CA HIS A 83 3.99 1.41 17.86
C HIS A 83 3.03 1.97 16.80
N LEU A 84 2.32 1.08 16.07
CA LEU A 84 1.38 1.49 15.04
C LEU A 84 0.26 2.35 15.64
N ARG A 85 0.11 3.56 15.11
CA ARG A 85 -0.95 4.52 15.45
C ARG A 85 -2.01 4.63 14.36
N ALA A 86 -1.63 4.47 13.10
CA ALA A 86 -2.57 4.56 11.99
C ALA A 86 -2.08 3.79 10.75
N TYR A 87 -3.03 3.18 10.05
CA TYR A 87 -2.86 2.59 8.73
C TYR A 87 -3.81 3.27 7.76
N ILE A 88 -3.26 3.98 6.77
CA ILE A 88 -4.01 4.75 5.78
C ILE A 88 -3.84 4.03 4.44
N HIS A 89 -4.93 3.41 3.97
CA HIS A 89 -5.00 2.83 2.65
C HIS A 89 -5.51 3.85 1.64
N VAL A 90 -4.76 4.07 0.56
CA VAL A 90 -5.23 4.87 -0.56
C VAL A 90 -5.87 3.95 -1.59
N SER A 91 -7.19 4.03 -1.70
CA SER A 91 -7.97 3.32 -2.72
C SER A 91 -8.22 4.22 -3.94
N THR A 92 -9.19 3.84 -4.78
CA THR A 92 -9.57 4.58 -5.99
C THR A 92 -11.09 4.67 -6.12
N ALA A 93 -11.59 5.75 -6.72
CA ALA A 93 -12.99 5.85 -7.12
C ALA A 93 -13.37 4.80 -8.19
N PHE A 94 -12.39 4.16 -8.83
CA PHE A 94 -12.61 3.07 -9.79
C PHE A 94 -12.92 1.71 -9.13
N SER A 95 -12.86 1.59 -7.79
CA SER A 95 -13.09 0.32 -7.09
C SER A 95 -14.51 -0.25 -7.26
N HIS A 96 -15.47 0.60 -7.64
CA HIS A 96 -16.85 0.22 -7.97
C HIS A 96 -17.30 0.91 -9.27
N CYS A 97 -16.46 0.84 -10.32
CA CYS A 97 -16.71 1.53 -11.59
C CYS A 97 -17.93 0.99 -12.37
N GLU A 98 -18.49 -0.14 -11.97
CA GLU A 98 -19.75 -0.66 -12.50
C GLU A 98 -20.97 0.14 -12.03
N ARG A 99 -20.81 1.00 -11.02
CA ARG A 99 -21.87 1.84 -10.45
C ARG A 99 -21.80 3.26 -10.99
N ARG A 100 -22.97 3.84 -11.27
CA ARG A 100 -23.09 5.26 -11.66
C ARG A 100 -22.85 6.22 -10.49
N VAL A 101 -23.20 5.80 -9.27
CA VAL A 101 -23.05 6.58 -8.04
C VAL A 101 -22.34 5.71 -7.02
N ILE A 102 -21.28 6.24 -6.43
CA ILE A 102 -20.50 5.60 -5.36
C ILE A 102 -20.68 6.44 -4.10
N GLU A 103 -21.24 5.82 -3.09
CA GLU A 103 -21.51 6.34 -1.75
C GLU A 103 -20.36 5.94 -0.82
N GLU A 104 -20.20 6.66 0.29
CA GLU A 104 -19.20 6.36 1.32
C GLU A 104 -19.70 5.20 2.22
N VAL A 105 -19.79 4.01 1.63
CA VAL A 105 -20.24 2.79 2.31
C VAL A 105 -19.38 1.59 1.92
N VAL A 106 -19.32 0.60 2.80
CA VAL A 106 -18.73 -0.70 2.46
C VAL A 106 -19.77 -1.51 1.70
N TYR A 107 -19.55 -1.65 0.39
CA TYR A 107 -20.45 -2.42 -0.47
C TYR A 107 -20.35 -3.92 -0.18
N LYS A 108 -21.52 -4.58 -0.15
CA LYS A 108 -21.58 -6.03 -0.03
C LYS A 108 -21.13 -6.68 -1.33
N MET A 109 -20.04 -7.44 -1.26
CA MET A 109 -19.54 -8.25 -2.37
C MET A 109 -20.26 -9.61 -2.42
N SER A 110 -20.48 -10.13 -3.62
CA SER A 110 -21.03 -11.47 -3.84
C SER A 110 -20.02 -12.59 -3.59
N ILE A 111 -18.73 -12.27 -3.55
CA ILE A 111 -17.60 -13.20 -3.41
C ILE A 111 -16.76 -12.78 -2.20
N ASN A 112 -16.29 -13.75 -1.41
CA ASN A 112 -15.38 -13.51 -0.30
C ASN A 112 -13.96 -13.20 -0.80
N TYR A 113 -13.24 -12.29 -0.13
CA TYR A 113 -11.84 -12.00 -0.44
C TYR A 113 -10.94 -13.25 -0.41
N LYS A 114 -11.23 -14.23 0.44
CA LYS A 114 -10.49 -15.51 0.49
C LYS A 114 -10.65 -16.33 -0.79
N GLU A 115 -11.85 -16.32 -1.36
CA GLU A 115 -12.12 -16.99 -2.64
C GLU A 115 -11.35 -16.28 -3.75
N ILE A 116 -11.34 -14.94 -3.76
CA ILE A 116 -10.55 -14.14 -4.72
C ILE A 116 -9.06 -14.47 -4.63
N ILE A 117 -8.52 -14.56 -3.42
CA ILE A 117 -7.10 -14.89 -3.22
C ILE A 117 -6.78 -16.31 -3.71
N ALA A 118 -7.69 -17.27 -3.58
CA ALA A 118 -7.49 -18.63 -4.08
C ALA A 118 -7.40 -18.73 -5.61
N TYR A 119 -7.78 -17.69 -6.36
CA TYR A 119 -7.58 -17.61 -7.82
C TYR A 119 -6.16 -17.19 -8.23
N VAL A 120 -5.33 -16.75 -7.28
CA VAL A 120 -3.95 -16.30 -7.51
C VAL A 120 -2.96 -17.43 -7.30
#